data_AF-A0A0F2NTR2-F1
#
_entry.id   AF-A0A0F2NTR2-F1
#
_cell.length_a   1.000
_cell.length_b   1.000
_cell.length_c   1.000
_cell.angle_alpha   90.00
_cell.angle_beta   90.00
_cell.angle_gamma   90.00
#
_symmetry.space_group_name_H-M   'P 1'
#
loop_
_entity.id
_entity.type
_entity.pdbx_description
1 polymer ?
#
loop_
_entity_poly.entity_id
_entity_poly.type
_entity_poly.pdbx_seq_one_letter_code
_entity_poly.pdbx_strand_id
1 'polypeptide(L)'
;MTIADLVSVTGLGKPTIYKLEADKATAQPPCMRILAGTLGVSIAYLGKYENLPENTLGQKIKKARLYHGYTKAEFSRQMGVDVKTLRCWESGERRPLDRHYHQLEKYLSVLNPPISQQINLPHG
;
A
#
# COMPACT_ATOMS: atom_id res chain seq x y z
N MET A 1 -12.65 13.00 -15.74
CA MET A 1 -13.23 11.74 -15.26
C MET A 1 -14.25 12.07 -14.17
N THR A 2 -15.46 11.52 -14.26
CA THR A 2 -16.56 11.76 -13.32
C THR A 2 -16.74 10.59 -12.35
N ILE A 3 -17.56 10.76 -11.29
CA ILE A 3 -17.93 9.66 -10.37
C ILE A 3 -18.60 8.50 -11.12
N ALA A 4 -19.39 8.79 -12.15
CA ALA A 4 -20.04 7.76 -12.96
C ALA A 4 -19.03 6.94 -13.79
N ASP A 5 -18.00 7.60 -14.31
CA ASP A 5 -16.90 6.92 -15.01
C ASP A 5 -16.13 6.01 -14.04
N LEU A 6 -15.84 6.49 -12.83
CA LEU A 6 -15.20 5.72 -11.77
C LEU A 6 -16.00 4.47 -11.40
N VAL A 7 -17.31 4.60 -11.16
CA VAL A 7 -18.19 3.45 -10.89
C VAL A 7 -18.15 2.42 -11.99
N SER A 8 -18.18 2.88 -13.25
CA SER A 8 -18.21 2.00 -14.43
C SER A 8 -16.90 1.25 -14.61
N VAL A 9 -15.76 1.92 -14.37
CA VAL A 9 -14.43 1.32 -14.52
C VAL A 9 -14.07 0.44 -13.32
N THR A 10 -14.42 0.85 -12.10
CA THR A 10 -13.98 0.14 -10.89
C THR A 10 -14.94 -0.94 -10.41
N GLY A 11 -16.18 -0.96 -10.92
CA GLY A 11 -17.25 -1.85 -10.43
C GLY A 11 -17.65 -1.57 -8.97
N LEU A 12 -17.28 -0.41 -8.42
CA LEU A 12 -17.57 -0.04 -7.03
C LEU A 12 -18.92 0.67 -6.96
N GLY A 13 -19.68 0.38 -5.90
CA GLY A 13 -20.91 1.11 -5.64
C GLY A 13 -20.65 2.61 -5.41
N LYS A 14 -21.52 3.46 -5.96
CA LYS A 14 -21.53 4.92 -5.73
C LYS A 14 -21.33 5.32 -4.25
N PRO A 15 -21.94 4.65 -3.24
CA PRO A 15 -21.73 5.01 -1.84
C PRO A 15 -20.29 4.82 -1.35
N THR A 16 -19.58 3.84 -1.88
CA THR A 16 -18.16 3.61 -1.56
C THR A 16 -17.32 4.74 -2.12
N ILE A 17 -17.55 5.12 -3.39
CA ILE A 17 -16.82 6.22 -4.04
C ILE A 17 -17.08 7.56 -3.33
N TYR A 18 -18.34 7.84 -2.95
CA TYR A 18 -18.69 9.04 -2.16
C TYR A 18 -17.95 9.13 -0.82
N LYS A 19 -17.80 8.00 -0.10
CA LYS A 19 -17.07 7.98 1.18
C LYS A 19 -15.58 8.20 0.99
N LEU A 20 -15.01 7.77 -0.14
CA LEU A 20 -13.61 8.02 -0.48
C LEU A 20 -13.38 9.49 -0.83
N GLU A 21 -14.26 10.10 -1.63
CA GLU A 21 -14.17 11.54 -1.96
C GLU A 21 -14.32 12.44 -0.73
N ALA A 22 -15.10 12.01 0.26
CA ALA A 22 -15.30 12.77 1.49
C ALA A 22 -14.18 12.60 2.53
N ASP A 23 -13.07 11.91 2.23
CA ASP A 23 -12.04 11.47 3.19
C ASP A 23 -12.60 10.65 4.38
N LYS A 24 -13.85 10.15 4.28
CA LYS A 24 -14.59 9.47 5.36
C LYS A 24 -14.35 7.96 5.40
N ALA A 25 -13.57 7.42 4.47
CA ALA A 25 -13.19 6.02 4.46
C ALA A 25 -11.75 5.83 3.97
N THR A 26 -10.96 5.06 4.72
CA THR A 26 -9.68 4.56 4.22
C THR A 26 -9.96 3.52 3.13
N ALA A 27 -9.64 3.85 1.87
CA ALA A 27 -9.76 2.90 0.77
C ALA A 27 -9.01 1.61 1.09
N GLN A 28 -9.67 0.46 0.89
CA GLN A 28 -8.97 -0.81 1.01
C GLN A 28 -7.97 -0.95 -0.13
N PRO A 29 -6.79 -1.57 0.08
CA PRO A 29 -5.74 -1.67 -0.92
C PRO A 29 -6.16 -2.19 -2.32
N PRO A 30 -7.14 -3.13 -2.46
CA PRO A 30 -7.63 -3.56 -3.77
C PRO A 30 -8.35 -2.44 -4.54
N CYS A 31 -9.14 -1.63 -3.84
CA CYS A 31 -9.82 -0.46 -4.40
C CYS A 31 -8.79 0.56 -4.92
N MET A 32 -7.70 0.74 -4.17
CA MET A 32 -6.63 1.65 -4.56
C MET A 32 -5.84 1.21 -5.79
N ARG A 33 -5.65 -0.10 -6.03
CA ARG A 33 -5.01 -0.57 -7.27
C ARG A 33 -5.81 -0.15 -8.50
N ILE A 34 -7.13 -0.33 -8.43
CA ILE A 34 -8.03 -0.01 -9.53
C ILE A 34 -8.05 1.51 -9.74
N LEU A 35 -8.24 2.29 -8.67
CA LEU A 35 -8.25 3.74 -8.75
C LEU A 35 -6.93 4.33 -9.27
N ALA A 36 -5.79 3.83 -8.75
CA ALA A 36 -4.46 4.25 -9.20
C ALA A 36 -4.25 3.95 -10.69
N GLY A 37 -4.61 2.75 -11.14
CA GLY A 37 -4.54 2.36 -12.55
C GLY A 37 -5.43 3.23 -13.45
N THR A 38 -6.67 3.49 -13.03
CA THR A 38 -7.60 4.34 -13.79
C THR A 38 -7.15 5.79 -13.88
N LEU A 39 -6.58 6.32 -12.79
CA LEU A 39 -6.10 7.71 -12.71
C LEU A 39 -4.69 7.90 -13.32
N GLY A 40 -3.97 6.81 -13.62
CA GLY A 40 -2.58 6.87 -14.07
C GLY A 40 -1.61 7.38 -12.99
N VAL A 41 -1.97 7.26 -11.71
CA VAL A 41 -1.13 7.68 -10.58
C VAL A 41 -0.64 6.49 -9.78
N SER A 42 0.39 6.67 -8.93
CA SER A 42 0.86 5.60 -8.06
C SER A 42 -0.09 5.35 -6.88
N ILE A 43 -0.14 4.11 -6.40
CA ILE A 43 -0.92 3.74 -5.20
C ILE A 43 -0.42 4.50 -3.97
N ALA A 44 0.90 4.74 -3.88
CA ALA A 44 1.51 5.51 -2.81
C ALA A 44 1.02 6.96 -2.77
N TYR A 45 0.94 7.61 -3.94
CA TYR A 45 0.41 8.96 -4.10
C TYR A 45 -1.07 9.01 -3.72
N LEU A 46 -1.89 8.10 -4.24
CA LEU A 46 -3.32 8.05 -3.94
C LEU A 46 -3.60 7.77 -2.46
N GLY A 47 -2.72 7.01 -1.79
CA GLY A 47 -2.86 6.66 -0.38
C GLY A 47 -2.28 7.64 0.60
N LYS A 48 -1.60 8.68 0.11
CA LYS A 48 -0.75 9.59 0.91
C LYS A 48 0.21 8.79 1.82
N TYR A 49 0.73 7.68 1.31
CA TYR A 49 1.55 6.74 2.08
C TYR A 49 2.98 7.24 2.28
N GLU A 50 3.40 8.27 1.55
CA GLU A 50 4.69 8.96 1.70
C GLU A 50 4.96 9.41 3.15
N ASN A 51 3.92 9.89 3.83
CA ASN A 51 3.98 10.38 5.20
C ASN A 51 3.87 9.29 6.27
N LEU A 52 3.75 8.01 5.88
CA LEU A 52 3.74 6.92 6.85
C LEU A 52 5.11 6.80 7.54
N PRO A 53 5.11 6.58 8.86
CA PRO A 53 6.35 6.41 9.61
C PRO A 53 7.09 5.17 9.13
N GLU A 54 8.42 5.20 9.24
CA GLU A 54 9.34 4.13 8.81
C GLU A 54 10.50 3.93 9.80
N ASN A 55 10.31 4.39 11.03
CA ASN A 55 11.32 4.34 12.10
C ASN A 55 11.57 2.91 12.59
N THR A 56 10.56 2.04 12.48
CA THR A 56 10.67 0.63 12.88
C THR A 56 10.52 -0.31 11.69
N LEU A 57 11.04 -1.54 11.82
CA LEU A 57 10.86 -2.56 10.79
C LEU A 57 9.38 -2.83 10.51
N GLY A 58 8.54 -2.91 11.54
CA GLY A 58 7.09 -3.10 11.37
C GLY A 58 6.42 -1.97 10.59
N GLN A 59 6.84 -0.74 10.85
CA GLN A 59 6.41 0.44 10.10
C GLN A 59 6.84 0.38 8.62
N LYS A 60 8.10 0.01 8.35
CA LYS A 60 8.61 -0.21 6.99
C LYS A 60 7.85 -1.31 6.25
N ILE A 61 7.57 -2.44 6.91
CA ILE A 61 6.79 -3.55 6.34
C ILE A 61 5.39 -3.08 5.97
N LYS A 62 4.72 -2.34 6.87
CA LYS A 62 3.38 -1.80 6.63
C LYS A 62 3.38 -0.83 5.45
N LYS A 63 4.36 0.09 5.41
CA LYS A 63 4.49 1.09 4.33
C LYS A 63 4.74 0.41 2.99
N ALA A 64 5.69 -0.51 2.90
CA ALA A 64 5.96 -1.28 1.68
C ALA A 64 4.73 -2.06 1.21
N ARG A 65 4.04 -2.78 2.11
CA ARG A 65 2.80 -3.51 1.76
C ARG A 65 1.77 -2.59 1.12
N LEU A 66 1.59 -1.39 1.67
CA LEU A 66 0.63 -0.40 1.19
C LEU A 66 1.08 0.25 -0.14
N TYR A 67 2.39 0.49 -0.33
CA TYR A 67 2.95 0.96 -1.60
C TYR A 67 2.65 0.01 -2.77
N HIS A 68 2.71 -1.30 -2.51
CA HIS A 68 2.33 -2.31 -3.48
C HIS A 68 0.80 -2.55 -3.55
N GLY A 69 0.01 -1.85 -2.74
CA GLY A 69 -1.44 -1.97 -2.70
C GLY A 69 -1.93 -3.33 -2.20
N TYR A 70 -1.18 -4.05 -1.37
CA TYR A 70 -1.63 -5.33 -0.82
C TYR A 70 -2.45 -5.20 0.46
N THR A 71 -3.50 -6.01 0.57
CA THR A 71 -4.15 -6.28 1.87
C THR A 71 -3.23 -7.11 2.76
N LYS A 72 -3.52 -7.16 4.07
CA LYS A 72 -2.79 -8.05 4.98
C LYS A 72 -2.93 -9.52 4.56
N ALA A 73 -4.12 -9.92 4.10
CA ALA A 73 -4.37 -11.28 3.62
C ALA A 73 -3.47 -11.64 2.42
N GLU A 74 -3.47 -10.81 1.37
CA GLU A 74 -2.64 -11.05 0.19
C GLU A 74 -1.15 -11.05 0.52
N PHE A 75 -0.70 -10.09 1.32
CA PHE A 75 0.71 -10.00 1.69
C PHE A 75 1.16 -11.14 2.60
N SER A 76 0.29 -11.60 3.50
CA SER A 76 0.58 -12.77 4.35
C SER A 76 0.74 -14.04 3.50
N ARG A 77 -0.11 -14.23 2.49
CA ARG A 77 0.00 -15.33 1.51
C ARG A 77 1.31 -15.24 0.74
N GLN A 78 1.69 -14.04 0.32
CA GLN A 78 2.95 -13.79 -0.39
C GLN A 78 4.20 -14.04 0.46
N MET A 79 4.08 -13.87 1.78
CA MET A 79 5.13 -14.11 2.76
C MET A 79 5.12 -15.54 3.31
N GLY A 80 4.12 -16.36 2.97
CA GLY A 80 3.94 -17.71 3.51
C GLY A 80 3.68 -17.72 5.02
N VAL A 81 3.01 -16.70 5.56
CA VAL A 81 2.69 -16.58 6.98
C VAL A 81 1.20 -16.34 7.21
N ASP A 82 0.74 -16.55 8.43
CA ASP A 82 -0.62 -16.18 8.83
C ASP A 82 -0.81 -14.66 8.93
N VAL A 83 -2.04 -14.20 8.70
CA VAL A 83 -2.42 -12.78 8.80
C VAL A 83 -2.12 -12.21 10.19
N LYS A 84 -2.31 -13.00 11.26
CA LYS A 84 -1.98 -12.61 12.64
C LYS A 84 -0.49 -12.41 12.81
N THR A 85 0.33 -13.27 12.22
CA THR A 85 1.81 -13.14 12.24
C THR A 85 2.22 -11.83 11.57
N LEU A 86 1.67 -11.55 10.39
CA LEU A 86 1.93 -10.29 9.69
C LEU A 86 1.46 -9.07 10.52
N ARG A 87 0.31 -9.16 11.18
CA ARG A 87 -0.18 -8.10 12.08
C ARG A 87 0.81 -7.82 13.21
N CYS A 88 1.32 -8.86 13.88
CA CYS A 88 2.32 -8.71 14.93
C CYS A 88 3.64 -8.13 14.42
N TRP A 89 4.03 -8.42 13.17
CA TRP A 89 5.19 -7.79 12.55
C TRP A 89 4.98 -6.30 12.34
N GLU A 90 3.84 -5.91 11.77
CA GLU A 90 3.54 -4.51 11.49
C GLU A 90 3.33 -3.66 12.75
N SER A 91 2.82 -4.25 13.84
CA SER A 91 2.70 -3.57 15.14
C SER A 91 4.01 -3.53 15.92
N GLY A 92 5.03 -4.27 15.50
CA GLY A 92 6.30 -4.38 16.20
C GLY A 92 6.28 -5.32 17.42
N GLU A 93 5.15 -6.00 17.68
CA GLU A 93 5.02 -7.01 18.74
C GLU A 93 5.94 -8.21 18.53
N ARG A 94 6.21 -8.57 17.27
CA ARG A 94 7.11 -9.67 16.90
C ARG A 94 7.98 -9.28 15.72
N ARG A 95 9.21 -9.78 15.70
CA ARG A 95 10.10 -9.62 14.54
C ARG A 95 9.98 -10.82 13.59
N PRO A 96 10.13 -10.62 12.28
CA PRO A 96 10.30 -11.72 11.34
C PRO A 96 11.55 -12.53 11.67
N LEU A 97 11.53 -13.83 11.35
CA LEU A 97 12.71 -14.69 11.36
C LEU A 97 13.57 -14.42 10.11
N ASP A 98 14.86 -14.74 10.18
CA ASP A 98 15.85 -14.47 9.11
C ASP A 98 15.41 -14.97 7.73
N ARG A 99 14.78 -16.14 7.66
CA ARG A 99 14.22 -16.72 6.41
C ARG A 99 13.22 -15.82 5.69
N HIS A 100 12.56 -14.90 6.40
CA HIS A 100 11.57 -13.98 5.81
C HIS A 100 12.21 -12.68 5.33
N TYR A 101 13.43 -12.34 5.75
CA TYR A 101 14.09 -11.09 5.36
C TYR A 101 14.37 -11.03 3.87
N HIS A 102 14.83 -12.13 3.26
CA HIS A 102 15.09 -12.17 1.81
C HIS A 102 13.83 -11.87 0.98
N GLN A 103 12.65 -12.30 1.44
CA GLN A 103 11.40 -11.98 0.76
C GLN A 103 10.97 -10.54 1.07
N LEU A 104 11.14 -10.07 2.31
CA LEU A 104 10.82 -8.70 2.72
C LEU A 104 11.66 -7.64 1.99
N GLU A 105 12.96 -7.88 1.79
CA GLU A 105 13.86 -6.95 1.10
C GLU A 105 13.36 -6.58 -0.30
N LYS A 106 12.79 -7.54 -1.03
CA LYS A 106 12.20 -7.31 -2.36
C LYS A 106 11.06 -6.29 -2.37
N TYR A 107 10.32 -6.20 -1.25
CA TYR A 107 9.22 -5.23 -1.10
C TYR A 107 9.70 -3.95 -0.43
N LEU A 108 10.68 -4.04 0.46
CA LEU A 108 11.24 -2.87 1.16
C LEU A 108 12.08 -1.99 0.23
N SER A 109 12.62 -2.52 -0.87
CA SER A 109 13.41 -1.77 -1.84
C SER A 109 12.67 -0.55 -2.43
N VAL A 110 11.33 -0.59 -2.50
CA VAL A 110 10.51 0.54 -2.97
C VAL A 110 10.62 1.77 -2.07
N LEU A 111 10.96 1.59 -0.79
CA LEU A 111 11.12 2.66 0.19
C LEU A 111 12.52 3.26 0.20
N ASN A 112 13.50 2.54 -0.36
CA ASN A 112 14.87 3.01 -0.45
C ASN A 112 15.38 2.84 -1.89
N PRO A 113 14.78 3.56 -2.85
CA PRO A 113 15.22 3.49 -4.23
C PRO A 113 16.67 4.00 -4.35
N PRO A 114 17.50 3.40 -5.22
CA PRO A 114 18.84 3.91 -5.48
C PRO A 114 18.75 5.39 -5.92
N ILE A 115 19.72 6.20 -5.51
CA ILE A 115 19.77 7.67 -5.66
C ILE A 115 19.35 8.14 -7.07
N SER A 116 19.69 7.38 -8.11
CA SER A 116 19.33 7.64 -9.51
C SER A 116 17.82 7.69 -9.81
N GLN A 117 16.97 7.11 -8.95
CA GLN A 117 15.50 7.13 -9.09
C GLN A 117 14.82 8.20 -8.21
N GLN A 118 15.54 8.81 -7.27
CA GLN A 118 15.00 9.87 -6.39
C GLN A 118 14.92 11.24 -7.08
N ILE A 119 15.59 11.40 -8.22
CA ILE A 119 15.69 12.66 -8.98
C ILE A 119 14.48 12.87 -9.92
N ASN A 120 13.58 11.89 -10.06
CA ASN A 120 12.46 11.91 -11.01
C ASN A 120 11.06 12.03 -10.37
N LEU A 121 10.94 12.28 -9.06
CA LEU A 121 9.63 12.66 -8.51
C LEU A 121 9.42 14.17 -8.73
N PRO A 122 8.36 14.58 -9.44
CA PRO A 122 8.03 15.99 -9.52
C PRO A 122 7.65 16.47 -8.12
N HIS A 123 8.46 17.38 -7.59
CA HIS A 123 8.06 18.22 -6.47
C HIS A 123 6.97 19.17 -7.01
N GLY A 124 5.72 18.84 -6.72
CA GLY A 124 4.56 19.72 -6.91
C GLY A 124 4.28 20.49 -5.63
#